data_AF-A0A9X2E816-F1
#
_entry.id   AF-A0A9X2E816-F1
#
_cell.length_a   1.000
_cell.length_b   1.000
_cell.length_c   1.000
_cell.angle_alpha   90.00
_cell.angle_beta   90.00
_cell.angle_gamma   90.00
#
_symmetry.space_group_name_H-M   'P 1'
#
loop_
_entity.id
_entity.type
_entity.pdbx_description
1 polymer ?
#
loop_
_entity_poly.entity_id
_entity_poly.type
_entity_poly.pdbx_seq_one_letter_code
_entity_poly.pdbx_strand_id
1 'polypeptide(L)'
;MTMRRQMYGRRLSLAALMTCMVTGLGWLVAVGPGEAAPGDGLDDAVKATVAEEPDLDATENVKQEATVVDRLRSEGDWVFGGATLPPGEKDSPLSTLYVAKHQGNRKWQVALQGTEEFNGLAQQAPESVVSKDEKAALGAQPARPNRTGLALPWRQGEAWYMGGGPHGNSGDSRPFNSIDFNGGDGRVLAPAGGRVYKTCVRNGSAEVKIVHPNGYTTSYYHMTNIIDVRDGTEIAAGTYLGHIGVQLPCGGSASGAHVHMSLYQGSRPVPVDGMTLGGWTFHESGGPYGGFAERNGQRVGPGGRLTNFGGGDAPAPDPKPEPPKPTPKPPTPKPDPKPSPARGTVRPHPDRWRAVNLRAEPSLRGTVTGKLRNGDQVTIVCTATGDRVGGKWGATTLWNKLDNGAWISDGFVDTGSNRPVAPACDDNAPTPKPDPAPKPDPTPKPDPAPKPDPAPNPARGTIRPAPGSPAVNLRSGPSLQSSVVGTKRDGEVVTIACTTTGGPVAGRWGRTTLWNKLDNGAWVTDGFLETGSNGPVAPACGG
;
A
#
# COMPACT_ATOMS: atom_id res chain seq x y z
N MET A 1 -86.23 0.38 28.73
CA MET A 1 -85.50 1.62 29.06
C MET A 1 -84.75 2.04 27.79
N THR A 2 -85.34 2.89 26.94
CA THR A 2 -85.04 4.34 26.82
C THR A 2 -83.55 4.62 26.67
N MET A 3 -83.00 5.29 25.66
CA MET A 3 -83.48 6.19 24.59
C MET A 3 -82.37 6.26 23.52
N ARG A 4 -82.66 6.19 22.21
CA ARG A 4 -82.79 7.33 21.25
C ARG A 4 -81.48 8.16 21.11
N ARG A 5 -80.93 8.45 19.93
CA ARG A 5 -81.55 9.06 18.72
C ARG A 5 -80.51 9.10 17.56
N GLN A 6 -80.88 8.69 16.34
CA GLN A 6 -81.26 9.52 15.17
C GLN A 6 -80.07 10.31 14.55
N MET A 7 -79.90 10.46 13.23
CA MET A 7 -80.54 9.98 11.98
C MET A 7 -79.76 10.65 10.82
N TYR A 8 -80.19 10.38 9.59
CA TYR A 8 -79.78 10.94 8.29
C TYR A 8 -78.62 10.17 7.64
N GLY A 9 -78.81 9.41 6.56
CA GLY A 9 -79.62 9.66 5.35
C GLY A 9 -78.67 10.23 4.30
N ARG A 10 -78.53 9.75 3.07
CA ARG A 10 -79.44 9.05 2.15
C ARG A 10 -78.56 8.43 1.03
N ARG A 11 -79.06 7.33 0.45
CA ARG A 11 -78.57 6.67 -0.77
C ARG A 11 -78.68 7.60 -2.00
N LEU A 12 -77.78 7.49 -2.98
CA LEU A 12 -78.08 6.90 -4.30
C LEU A 12 -76.84 6.88 -5.24
N SER A 13 -76.80 5.81 -6.03
CA SER A 13 -75.83 5.41 -7.04
C SER A 13 -75.94 6.22 -8.36
N LEU A 14 -74.84 6.36 -9.12
CA LEU A 14 -74.65 5.80 -10.48
C LEU A 14 -73.41 6.39 -11.21
N ALA A 15 -72.60 5.47 -11.74
CA ALA A 15 -71.96 5.42 -13.06
C ALA A 15 -70.95 6.48 -13.59
N ALA A 16 -69.83 5.91 -14.07
CA ALA A 16 -69.02 6.24 -15.25
C ALA A 16 -68.05 7.44 -15.19
N LEU A 17 -66.75 7.17 -15.33
CA LEU A 17 -66.06 7.25 -16.63
C LEU A 17 -64.65 6.65 -16.55
N MET A 18 -64.38 5.74 -17.49
CA MET A 18 -63.06 5.21 -17.80
C MET A 18 -62.30 6.30 -18.57
N THR A 19 -61.14 6.73 -18.07
CA THR A 19 -60.20 7.53 -18.86
C THR A 19 -58.78 7.06 -18.58
N CYS A 20 -58.19 6.42 -19.58
CA CYS A 20 -56.76 6.16 -19.64
C CYS A 20 -56.00 7.49 -19.70
N MET A 21 -55.08 7.72 -18.76
CA MET A 21 -53.92 8.56 -19.00
C MET A 21 -52.67 7.80 -18.58
N VAL A 22 -51.93 7.38 -19.60
CA VAL A 22 -50.55 6.94 -19.51
C VAL A 22 -49.72 8.19 -19.26
N THR A 23 -49.22 8.36 -18.04
CA THR A 23 -48.10 9.24 -17.76
C THR A 23 -47.05 8.42 -17.04
N GLY A 24 -46.05 7.98 -17.81
CA GLY A 24 -44.85 7.36 -17.29
C GLY A 24 -44.08 8.38 -16.45
N LEU A 25 -44.13 8.21 -15.12
CA LEU A 25 -43.04 8.62 -14.27
C LEU A 25 -42.21 7.38 -13.99
N GLY A 26 -41.08 7.27 -14.68
CA GLY A 26 -40.02 6.34 -14.34
C GLY A 26 -39.53 6.67 -12.94
N TRP A 27 -39.96 5.90 -11.96
CA TRP A 27 -39.26 5.80 -10.69
C TRP A 27 -37.95 5.10 -10.98
N LEU A 28 -36.86 5.87 -10.97
CA LEU A 28 -35.52 5.33 -10.76
C LEU A 28 -35.53 4.63 -9.39
N VAL A 29 -35.72 3.31 -9.41
CA VAL A 29 -35.41 2.47 -8.27
C VAL A 29 -33.91 2.57 -8.08
N ALA A 30 -33.48 3.35 -7.09
CA ALA A 30 -32.13 3.26 -6.58
C ALA A 30 -31.98 1.85 -6.02
N VAL A 31 -31.25 0.99 -6.75
CA VAL A 31 -30.81 -0.31 -6.26
C VAL A 31 -29.76 -0.02 -5.20
N GLY A 32 -30.19 0.15 -3.96
CA GLY A 32 -29.31 0.06 -2.80
C GLY A 32 -28.76 -1.36 -2.66
N PRO A 33 -27.74 -1.59 -1.82
CA PRO A 33 -27.32 -2.94 -1.48
C PRO A 33 -28.56 -3.68 -0.95
N GLY A 34 -28.96 -4.73 -1.65
CA GLY A 34 -30.15 -5.50 -1.30
C GLY A 34 -29.98 -6.11 0.07
N GLU A 35 -30.58 -5.48 1.08
CA GLU A 35 -30.71 -6.05 2.40
C GLU A 35 -31.53 -7.34 2.25
N ALA A 36 -30.90 -8.46 2.56
CA ALA A 36 -31.49 -9.78 2.48
C ALA A 36 -32.85 -9.81 3.20
N ALA A 37 -33.88 -10.30 2.52
CA ALA A 37 -35.13 -10.61 3.19
C ALA A 37 -34.83 -11.63 4.32
N PRO A 38 -35.23 -11.37 5.57
CA PRO A 38 -35.05 -12.33 6.65
C PRO A 38 -35.69 -13.68 6.27
N GLY A 39 -34.86 -14.72 6.14
CA GLY A 39 -35.34 -16.08 5.91
C GLY A 39 -35.60 -16.48 4.46
N ASP A 40 -34.66 -16.28 3.55
CA ASP A 40 -34.62 -16.96 2.24
C ASP A 40 -33.77 -18.25 2.22
N GLY A 41 -33.09 -18.54 3.33
CA GLY A 41 -32.26 -19.74 3.52
C GLY A 41 -30.87 -19.67 2.88
N LEU A 42 -30.50 -18.56 2.25
CA LEU A 42 -29.18 -18.45 1.61
C LEU A 42 -28.07 -18.43 2.66
N ASP A 43 -28.19 -17.62 3.70
CA ASP A 43 -27.15 -17.50 4.73
C ASP A 43 -26.85 -18.84 5.40
N ASP A 44 -27.91 -19.62 5.69
CA ASP A 44 -27.79 -20.98 6.25
C ASP A 44 -27.07 -21.91 5.27
N ALA A 45 -27.38 -21.83 3.98
CA ALA A 45 -26.72 -22.63 2.95
C ALA A 45 -25.24 -22.26 2.78
N VAL A 46 -24.91 -20.95 2.76
CA VAL A 46 -23.51 -20.50 2.70
C VAL A 46 -22.74 -20.96 3.92
N LYS A 47 -23.30 -20.81 5.12
CA LYS A 47 -22.71 -21.28 6.37
C LYS A 47 -22.45 -22.78 6.38
N ALA A 48 -23.40 -23.58 5.89
CA ALA A 48 -23.25 -25.02 5.77
C ALA A 48 -22.12 -25.39 4.79
N THR A 49 -22.08 -24.77 3.60
CA THR A 49 -21.01 -25.01 2.62
C THR A 49 -19.63 -24.58 3.14
N VAL A 50 -19.54 -23.45 3.85
CA VAL A 50 -18.29 -23.01 4.50
C VAL A 50 -17.85 -23.98 5.60
N ALA A 51 -18.79 -24.57 6.34
CA ALA A 51 -18.47 -25.53 7.39
C ALA A 51 -17.76 -26.79 6.84
N GLU A 52 -18.22 -27.25 5.68
CA GLU A 52 -17.69 -28.44 4.97
C GLU A 52 -16.37 -28.18 4.23
N GLU A 53 -15.94 -26.93 4.08
CA GLU A 53 -14.75 -26.57 3.32
C GLU A 53 -13.45 -26.88 4.11
N PRO A 54 -12.62 -27.83 3.66
CA PRO A 54 -11.40 -28.23 4.37
C PRO A 54 -10.31 -27.15 4.38
N ASP A 55 -10.26 -26.27 3.37
CA ASP A 55 -9.24 -25.23 3.27
C ASP A 55 -9.48 -24.03 4.21
N LEU A 56 -10.60 -24.02 4.95
CA LEU A 56 -10.93 -23.01 5.95
C LEU A 56 -10.72 -23.61 7.36
N ASP A 57 -9.57 -23.31 7.98
CA ASP A 57 -9.10 -23.90 9.25
C ASP A 57 -9.79 -23.30 10.50
N ALA A 58 -11.00 -23.76 10.80
CA ALA A 58 -11.72 -23.48 12.05
C ALA A 58 -12.49 -24.74 12.52
N THR A 59 -12.88 -24.82 13.79
CA THR A 59 -13.72 -25.95 14.24
C THR A 59 -15.14 -25.83 13.66
N GLU A 60 -15.74 -26.94 13.18
CA GLU A 60 -17.02 -26.92 12.43
C GLU A 60 -18.15 -26.13 13.13
N ASN A 61 -18.29 -26.27 14.45
CA ASN A 61 -19.33 -25.58 15.22
C ASN A 61 -19.09 -24.06 15.32
N VAL A 62 -17.83 -23.61 15.30
CA VAL A 62 -17.48 -22.18 15.29
C VAL A 62 -17.69 -21.58 13.90
N LYS A 63 -17.51 -22.38 12.83
CA LYS A 63 -17.74 -21.94 11.46
C LYS A 63 -19.18 -21.49 11.22
N GLN A 64 -20.18 -22.25 11.64
CA GLN A 64 -21.58 -21.97 11.28
C GLN A 64 -22.15 -20.71 11.95
N GLU A 65 -21.93 -20.52 13.25
CA GLU A 65 -22.55 -19.41 13.99
C GLU A 65 -21.85 -18.06 13.73
N ALA A 66 -20.53 -18.07 13.52
CA ALA A 66 -19.74 -16.85 13.41
C ALA A 66 -19.60 -16.32 11.97
N THR A 67 -19.84 -17.14 10.93
CA THR A 67 -19.65 -16.71 9.53
C THR A 67 -20.51 -15.50 9.20
N VAL A 68 -19.85 -14.44 8.75
CA VAL A 68 -20.45 -13.25 8.16
C VAL A 68 -20.65 -13.50 6.67
N VAL A 69 -21.90 -13.41 6.22
CA VAL A 69 -22.28 -13.58 4.81
C VAL A 69 -22.55 -12.20 4.20
N ASP A 70 -21.67 -11.77 3.31
CA ASP A 70 -21.78 -10.52 2.56
C ASP A 70 -22.39 -10.81 1.18
N ARG A 71 -23.54 -10.20 0.87
CA ARG A 71 -24.18 -10.30 -0.45
C ARG A 71 -23.73 -9.13 -1.31
N LEU A 72 -22.84 -9.38 -2.28
CA LEU A 72 -22.26 -8.32 -3.09
C LEU A 72 -23.17 -7.91 -4.25
N ARG A 73 -23.74 -8.90 -4.97
CA ARG A 73 -24.64 -8.68 -6.11
C ARG A 73 -25.66 -9.80 -6.21
N SER A 74 -26.87 -9.47 -6.67
CA SER A 74 -27.93 -10.44 -6.92
C SER A 74 -28.78 -10.09 -8.14
N GLU A 75 -29.24 -11.11 -8.88
CA GLU A 75 -30.23 -10.98 -9.95
C GLU A 75 -31.04 -12.28 -10.08
N GLY A 76 -32.36 -12.19 -9.95
CA GLY A 76 -33.24 -13.35 -10.01
C GLY A 76 -32.84 -14.42 -8.98
N ASP A 77 -32.60 -15.64 -9.43
CA ASP A 77 -32.17 -16.76 -8.59
C ASP A 77 -30.67 -16.74 -8.26
N TRP A 78 -29.91 -15.72 -8.63
CA TRP A 78 -28.45 -15.70 -8.50
C TRP A 78 -27.96 -14.69 -7.46
N VAL A 79 -26.98 -15.12 -6.67
CA VAL A 79 -26.25 -14.25 -5.73
C VAL A 79 -24.75 -14.50 -5.87
N PHE A 80 -23.98 -13.43 -5.86
CA PHE A 80 -22.53 -13.45 -5.72
C PHE A 80 -22.14 -12.68 -4.47
N GLY A 81 -21.24 -13.23 -3.66
CA GLY A 81 -20.95 -12.68 -2.35
C GLY A 81 -19.60 -13.07 -1.78
N GLY A 82 -19.35 -12.64 -0.55
CA GLY A 82 -18.24 -13.08 0.27
C GLY A 82 -18.72 -13.75 1.54
N ALA A 83 -17.98 -14.74 2.02
CA ALA A 83 -18.20 -15.36 3.32
C ALA A 83 -16.93 -15.20 4.14
N THR A 84 -17.06 -14.70 5.36
CA THR A 84 -15.93 -14.44 6.25
C THR A 84 -16.16 -15.11 7.59
N LEU A 85 -15.23 -15.99 7.95
CA LEU A 85 -15.10 -16.59 9.26
C LEU A 85 -14.30 -15.62 10.15
N PRO A 86 -14.92 -15.05 11.19
CA PRO A 86 -14.19 -14.31 12.20
C PRO A 86 -13.08 -15.19 12.78
N PRO A 87 -11.91 -14.61 13.08
CA PRO A 87 -10.83 -15.33 13.70
C PRO A 87 -11.17 -15.67 15.16
N GLY A 88 -10.46 -16.66 15.70
CA GLY A 88 -10.39 -16.85 17.16
C GLY A 88 -9.70 -15.67 17.86
N GLU A 89 -9.41 -15.81 19.16
CA GLU A 89 -8.90 -14.71 20.04
C GLU A 89 -7.62 -13.99 19.56
N LYS A 90 -6.93 -14.44 18.49
CA LYS A 90 -5.59 -13.93 18.14
C LYS A 90 -5.38 -13.31 16.76
N ASP A 91 -6.33 -13.24 15.83
CA ASP A 91 -5.91 -13.34 14.41
C ASP A 91 -6.67 -12.57 13.32
N SER A 92 -6.28 -12.72 12.04
CA SER A 92 -6.99 -12.21 10.87
C SER A 92 -8.11 -13.18 10.41
N PRO A 93 -9.25 -12.66 9.90
CA PRO A 93 -10.35 -13.51 9.44
C PRO A 93 -9.95 -14.38 8.25
N LEU A 94 -10.61 -15.53 8.11
CA LEU A 94 -10.56 -16.34 6.90
C LEU A 94 -11.76 -15.99 6.04
N SER A 95 -11.58 -15.66 4.77
CA SER A 95 -12.71 -15.39 3.89
C SER A 95 -12.54 -15.90 2.47
N THR A 96 -13.68 -16.14 1.84
CA THR A 96 -13.84 -16.70 0.49
C THR A 96 -14.92 -15.94 -0.27
N LEU A 97 -14.90 -16.01 -1.60
CA LEU A 97 -16.01 -15.56 -2.45
C LEU A 97 -16.93 -16.75 -2.74
N TYR A 98 -18.24 -16.51 -2.87
CA TYR A 98 -19.20 -17.54 -3.24
C TYR A 98 -20.07 -17.11 -4.42
N VAL A 99 -20.51 -18.10 -5.20
CA VAL A 99 -21.65 -17.98 -6.12
C VAL A 99 -22.74 -18.88 -5.59
N ALA A 100 -23.98 -18.40 -5.60
CA ALA A 100 -25.15 -19.15 -5.18
C ALA A 100 -26.26 -19.05 -6.22
N LYS A 101 -26.95 -20.17 -6.45
CA LYS A 101 -28.13 -20.27 -7.30
C LYS A 101 -29.30 -20.87 -6.51
N HIS A 102 -30.41 -20.17 -6.45
CA HIS A 102 -31.64 -20.63 -5.83
C HIS A 102 -32.26 -21.74 -6.68
N GLN A 103 -32.67 -22.83 -6.02
CA GLN A 103 -33.25 -24.02 -6.65
C GLN A 103 -34.75 -24.20 -6.30
N GLY A 104 -35.37 -23.20 -5.68
CA GLY A 104 -36.74 -23.30 -5.14
C GLY A 104 -36.79 -23.91 -3.74
N ASN A 105 -37.93 -23.76 -3.05
CA ASN A 105 -38.17 -24.28 -1.71
C ASN A 105 -37.06 -23.92 -0.68
N ARG A 106 -36.51 -22.70 -0.77
CA ARG A 106 -35.41 -22.20 0.08
C ARG A 106 -34.11 -23.01 -0.02
N LYS A 107 -33.95 -23.82 -1.07
CA LYS A 107 -32.72 -24.55 -1.35
C LYS A 107 -31.81 -23.71 -2.23
N TRP A 108 -30.54 -23.72 -1.88
CA TRP A 108 -29.49 -23.02 -2.61
C TRP A 108 -28.40 -24.00 -2.98
N GLN A 109 -27.96 -23.92 -4.23
CA GLN A 109 -26.67 -24.46 -4.63
C GLN A 109 -25.64 -23.37 -4.39
N VAL A 110 -24.72 -23.60 -3.47
CA VAL A 110 -23.64 -22.67 -3.14
C VAL A 110 -22.31 -23.32 -3.52
N ALA A 111 -21.40 -22.53 -4.08
CA ALA A 111 -20.03 -22.96 -4.35
C ALA A 111 -19.06 -21.86 -3.92
N LEU A 112 -17.88 -22.26 -3.46
CA LEU A 112 -16.85 -21.38 -2.90
C LEU A 112 -15.66 -21.25 -3.85
N GLN A 113 -15.04 -20.07 -3.88
CA GLN A 113 -13.98 -19.75 -4.82
C GLN A 113 -12.82 -20.75 -4.72
N GLY A 114 -12.41 -21.31 -5.85
CA GLY A 114 -11.33 -22.29 -5.92
C GLY A 114 -11.81 -23.71 -6.18
N THR A 115 -13.11 -24.00 -6.02
CA THR A 115 -13.68 -25.31 -6.40
C THR A 115 -14.09 -25.38 -7.87
N GLU A 116 -14.21 -26.59 -8.41
CA GLU A 116 -14.71 -26.79 -9.78
C GLU A 116 -16.17 -26.36 -9.92
N GLU A 117 -16.97 -26.62 -8.89
CA GLU A 117 -18.37 -26.21 -8.79
C GLU A 117 -18.50 -24.70 -8.87
N PHE A 118 -17.60 -23.94 -8.23
CA PHE A 118 -17.61 -22.49 -8.29
C PHE A 118 -17.35 -22.01 -9.71
N ASN A 119 -16.38 -22.60 -10.41
CA ASN A 119 -16.12 -22.24 -11.80
C ASN A 119 -17.35 -22.54 -12.67
N GLY A 120 -17.95 -23.73 -12.52
CA GLY A 120 -19.16 -24.10 -13.27
C GLY A 120 -20.35 -23.17 -12.99
N LEU A 121 -20.56 -22.80 -11.73
CA LEU A 121 -21.67 -21.95 -11.30
C LEU A 121 -21.44 -20.48 -11.68
N ALA A 122 -20.23 -19.97 -11.53
CA ALA A 122 -19.83 -18.62 -11.97
C ALA A 122 -20.02 -18.43 -13.47
N GLN A 123 -19.69 -19.43 -14.30
CA GLN A 123 -19.89 -19.35 -15.75
C GLN A 123 -21.37 -19.24 -16.14
N GLN A 124 -22.25 -19.91 -15.40
CA GLN A 124 -23.70 -19.90 -15.61
C GLN A 124 -24.40 -18.63 -15.10
N ALA A 125 -23.80 -17.92 -14.13
CA ALA A 125 -24.39 -16.74 -13.53
C ALA A 125 -24.60 -15.61 -14.58
N PRO A 126 -25.67 -14.79 -14.47
CA PRO A 126 -25.85 -13.60 -15.30
C PRO A 126 -24.67 -12.64 -15.20
N GLU A 127 -24.37 -11.89 -16.27
CA GLU A 127 -23.24 -10.95 -16.29
C GLU A 127 -23.40 -9.77 -15.30
N SER A 128 -24.63 -9.48 -14.86
CA SER A 128 -24.90 -8.51 -13.80
C SER A 128 -24.44 -8.99 -12.42
N VAL A 129 -24.35 -10.32 -12.21
CA VAL A 129 -23.99 -10.97 -10.95
C VAL A 129 -22.51 -11.32 -10.94
N VAL A 130 -22.02 -11.93 -12.03
CA VAL A 130 -20.60 -12.17 -12.27
C VAL A 130 -20.29 -11.74 -13.70
N SER A 131 -19.61 -10.61 -13.87
CA SER A 131 -19.29 -10.09 -15.20
C SER A 131 -18.38 -11.03 -15.98
N LYS A 132 -18.38 -10.92 -17.31
CA LYS A 132 -17.52 -11.72 -18.19
C LYS A 132 -16.05 -11.71 -17.76
N ASP A 133 -15.53 -10.56 -17.37
CA ASP A 133 -14.13 -10.42 -16.97
C ASP A 133 -13.88 -10.96 -15.55
N GLU A 134 -14.88 -10.92 -14.66
CA GLU A 134 -14.80 -11.59 -13.37
C GLU A 134 -14.78 -13.11 -13.53
N LYS A 135 -15.61 -13.66 -14.42
CA LYS A 135 -15.58 -15.10 -14.75
C LYS A 135 -14.20 -15.56 -15.22
N ALA A 136 -13.52 -14.73 -16.02
CA ALA A 136 -12.15 -15.03 -16.48
C ALA A 136 -11.13 -14.96 -15.33
N ALA A 137 -11.18 -13.91 -14.50
CA ALA A 137 -10.22 -13.73 -13.41
C ALA A 137 -10.39 -14.77 -12.28
N LEU A 138 -11.63 -15.10 -11.92
CA LEU A 138 -11.94 -16.02 -10.82
C LEU A 138 -11.56 -17.48 -11.14
N GLY A 139 -11.57 -17.87 -12.43
CA GLY A 139 -11.14 -19.18 -12.89
C GLY A 139 -9.66 -19.28 -13.26
N ALA A 140 -8.90 -18.20 -13.15
CA ALA A 140 -7.49 -18.17 -13.54
C ALA A 140 -6.63 -19.06 -12.65
N GLN A 141 -5.63 -19.72 -13.23
CA GLN A 141 -4.68 -20.57 -12.52
C GLN A 141 -3.26 -19.99 -12.62
N PRO A 142 -2.40 -20.15 -11.60
CA PRO A 142 -1.01 -19.72 -11.63
C PRO A 142 -0.23 -20.35 -12.77
N ALA A 143 0.23 -19.50 -13.70
CA ALA A 143 1.10 -19.94 -14.80
C ALA A 143 2.51 -20.33 -14.32
N ARG A 144 2.97 -19.79 -13.17
CA ARG A 144 4.28 -20.08 -12.57
C ARG A 144 4.16 -20.19 -11.05
N PRO A 145 4.27 -21.40 -10.47
CA PRO A 145 3.87 -21.64 -9.09
C PRO A 145 4.74 -20.97 -8.03
N ASN A 146 5.99 -20.58 -8.33
CA ASN A 146 6.92 -19.95 -7.38
C ASN A 146 7.22 -18.47 -7.71
N ARG A 147 6.62 -17.93 -8.78
CA ARG A 147 6.84 -16.55 -9.21
C ARG A 147 5.50 -15.85 -9.28
N THR A 148 5.17 -15.16 -8.20
CA THR A 148 3.84 -14.56 -8.08
C THR A 148 3.63 -13.43 -9.08
N GLY A 149 4.68 -12.71 -9.48
CA GLY A 149 4.53 -11.49 -10.28
C GLY A 149 3.84 -10.36 -9.51
N LEU A 150 3.87 -10.41 -8.18
CA LEU A 150 3.30 -9.41 -7.29
C LEU A 150 4.41 -8.52 -6.74
N ALA A 151 4.17 -7.21 -6.66
CA ALA A 151 5.03 -6.30 -5.93
C ALA A 151 4.83 -6.45 -4.40
N LEU A 152 5.62 -5.73 -3.59
CA LEU A 152 5.24 -5.49 -2.20
C LEU A 152 4.14 -4.40 -2.14
N PRO A 153 3.26 -4.39 -1.12
CA PRO A 153 2.03 -3.59 -1.11
C PRO A 153 2.25 -2.11 -0.70
N TRP A 154 3.30 -1.49 -1.21
CA TRP A 154 3.61 -0.07 -1.08
C TRP A 154 4.30 0.44 -2.35
N ARG A 155 4.69 1.72 -2.42
CA ARG A 155 5.28 2.28 -3.64
C ARG A 155 6.58 1.57 -4.03
N GLN A 156 6.75 1.30 -5.32
CA GLN A 156 8.00 0.77 -5.85
C GLN A 156 9.15 1.76 -5.57
N GLY A 157 10.30 1.24 -5.15
CA GLY A 157 11.47 2.00 -4.74
C GLY A 157 11.46 2.43 -3.27
N GLU A 158 10.32 2.33 -2.57
CA GLU A 158 10.25 2.61 -1.13
C GLU A 158 10.49 1.35 -0.30
N ALA A 159 10.82 1.55 0.98
CA ALA A 159 11.12 0.46 1.89
C ALA A 159 10.36 0.54 3.21
N TRP A 160 9.59 -0.51 3.50
CA TRP A 160 8.83 -0.73 4.73
C TRP A 160 9.47 -1.83 5.58
N TYR A 161 9.08 -1.92 6.84
CA TYR A 161 9.51 -2.98 7.74
C TYR A 161 8.71 -4.25 7.50
N MET A 162 9.38 -5.40 7.54
CA MET A 162 8.74 -6.69 7.79
C MET A 162 8.56 -6.82 9.31
N GLY A 163 7.43 -6.35 9.83
CA GLY A 163 7.14 -6.31 11.26
C GLY A 163 7.06 -7.70 11.87
N GLY A 164 6.48 -8.65 11.12
CA GLY A 164 6.45 -10.07 11.38
C GLY A 164 6.73 -10.82 10.09
N GLY A 165 7.61 -11.82 10.12
CA GLY A 165 7.89 -12.63 8.94
C GLY A 165 6.82 -13.69 8.68
N PRO A 166 7.09 -14.73 7.86
CA PRO A 166 6.10 -15.74 7.50
C PRO A 166 5.35 -16.35 8.70
N HIS A 167 4.03 -16.32 8.64
CA HIS A 167 3.13 -16.89 9.65
C HIS A 167 1.79 -17.31 9.01
N GLY A 168 0.97 -18.07 9.73
CA GLY A 168 -0.35 -18.48 9.25
C GLY A 168 -1.31 -17.29 9.19
N ASN A 169 -2.41 -17.40 8.45
CA ASN A 169 -3.44 -16.36 8.47
C ASN A 169 -4.00 -16.10 9.87
N SER A 170 -4.00 -17.16 10.69
CA SER A 170 -4.28 -17.08 12.11
C SER A 170 -3.03 -17.12 13.00
N GLY A 171 -1.94 -16.49 12.56
CA GLY A 171 -0.69 -16.41 13.31
C GLY A 171 0.04 -17.75 13.37
N ASP A 172 -0.50 -18.71 14.10
CA ASP A 172 0.10 -20.01 14.38
C ASP A 172 -0.39 -21.12 13.41
N SER A 173 -1.39 -20.86 12.57
CA SER A 173 -1.92 -21.84 11.60
C SER A 173 -0.93 -22.18 10.50
N ARG A 174 -1.18 -23.31 9.83
CA ARG A 174 -0.45 -23.73 8.63
C ARG A 174 -1.39 -23.71 7.42
N PRO A 175 -0.87 -23.45 6.20
CA PRO A 175 0.51 -23.05 5.90
C PRO A 175 0.80 -21.60 6.33
N PHE A 176 2.08 -21.21 6.39
CA PHE A 176 2.44 -19.80 6.61
C PHE A 176 2.25 -19.02 5.31
N ASN A 177 1.05 -18.48 5.13
CA ASN A 177 0.65 -17.75 3.94
C ASN A 177 0.64 -16.23 4.13
N SER A 178 1.05 -15.74 5.31
CA SER A 178 0.90 -14.34 5.73
C SER A 178 2.21 -13.68 6.14
N ILE A 179 2.30 -12.37 5.96
CA ILE A 179 3.43 -11.52 6.35
C ILE A 179 2.90 -10.16 6.83
N ASP A 180 3.48 -9.63 7.91
CA ASP A 180 3.11 -8.33 8.46
C ASP A 180 4.07 -7.24 8.01
N PHE A 181 3.52 -6.17 7.43
CA PHE A 181 4.30 -5.03 7.00
C PHE A 181 3.86 -3.74 7.68
N ASN A 182 4.82 -2.88 8.01
CA ASN A 182 4.55 -1.61 8.67
C ASN A 182 5.58 -0.52 8.32
N GLY A 183 5.25 0.73 8.63
CA GLY A 183 6.11 1.89 8.41
C GLY A 183 5.79 2.63 7.10
N GLY A 184 6.82 3.28 6.53
CA GLY A 184 6.67 4.15 5.36
C GLY A 184 5.64 5.27 5.57
N ASP A 185 4.87 5.58 4.53
CA ASP A 185 3.76 6.54 4.58
C ASP A 185 2.43 5.91 5.04
N GLY A 186 2.46 4.63 5.42
CA GLY A 186 1.30 3.87 5.87
C GLY A 186 0.28 3.54 4.79
N ARG A 187 0.49 3.91 3.51
CA ARG A 187 -0.45 3.66 2.43
C ARG A 187 -0.24 2.28 1.81
N VAL A 188 -1.20 1.39 2.01
CA VAL A 188 -1.20 0.06 1.41
C VAL A 188 -1.69 0.17 -0.04
N LEU A 189 -0.92 -0.38 -0.97
CA LEU A 189 -1.16 -0.31 -2.41
C LEU A 189 -1.31 -1.70 -3.03
N ALA A 190 -2.06 -1.78 -4.12
CA ALA A 190 -2.22 -3.00 -4.91
C ALA A 190 -0.86 -3.46 -5.47
N PRO A 191 -0.41 -4.69 -5.19
CA PRO A 191 0.91 -5.19 -5.62
C PRO A 191 0.96 -5.50 -7.12
N ALA A 192 -0.20 -5.71 -7.73
CA ALA A 192 -0.39 -5.90 -9.17
C ALA A 192 -1.81 -5.46 -9.53
N GLY A 193 -2.11 -5.41 -10.82
CA GLY A 193 -3.49 -5.22 -11.29
C GLY A 193 -4.36 -6.42 -10.92
N GLY A 194 -5.66 -6.19 -10.72
CA GLY A 194 -6.61 -7.23 -10.36
C GLY A 194 -7.98 -6.67 -10.01
N ARG A 195 -8.88 -7.55 -9.57
CA ARG A 195 -10.24 -7.19 -9.18
C ARG A 195 -10.37 -7.15 -7.67
N VAL A 196 -10.85 -6.02 -7.14
CA VAL A 196 -10.95 -5.80 -5.69
C VAL A 196 -12.31 -6.24 -5.15
N TYR A 197 -12.29 -6.91 -4.00
CA TYR A 197 -13.47 -7.29 -3.24
C TYR A 197 -13.25 -6.95 -1.78
N LYS A 198 -14.32 -6.56 -1.09
CA LYS A 198 -14.31 -6.25 0.34
C LYS A 198 -15.31 -7.14 1.03
N THR A 199 -14.87 -7.79 2.09
CA THR A 199 -15.76 -8.52 2.99
C THR A 199 -15.65 -7.93 4.39
N CYS A 200 -16.65 -8.19 5.23
CA CYS A 200 -16.63 -7.69 6.60
C CYS A 200 -16.48 -6.16 6.70
N VAL A 201 -17.20 -5.40 5.87
CA VAL A 201 -17.09 -3.94 5.87
C VAL A 201 -17.73 -3.37 7.14
N ARG A 202 -16.93 -2.80 8.05
CA ARG A 202 -17.40 -2.14 9.28
C ARG A 202 -16.54 -0.93 9.63
N ASN A 203 -17.17 0.18 9.99
CA ASN A 203 -16.49 1.39 10.51
C ASN A 203 -15.34 1.90 9.63
N GLY A 204 -15.49 1.88 8.30
CA GLY A 204 -14.46 2.34 7.36
C GLY A 204 -13.26 1.39 7.20
N SER A 205 -13.41 0.13 7.64
CA SER A 205 -12.45 -0.96 7.52
C SER A 205 -13.12 -2.19 6.90
N ALA A 206 -12.32 -3.11 6.36
CA ALA A 206 -12.75 -4.38 5.79
C ALA A 206 -11.58 -5.37 5.77
N GLU A 207 -11.84 -6.63 5.42
CA GLU A 207 -10.84 -7.43 4.72
C GLU A 207 -10.91 -7.08 3.23
N VAL A 208 -9.79 -6.62 2.66
CA VAL A 208 -9.71 -6.26 1.24
C VAL A 208 -8.99 -7.38 0.51
N LYS A 209 -9.62 -7.95 -0.52
CA LYS A 209 -9.01 -8.95 -1.40
C LYS A 209 -8.80 -8.42 -2.81
N ILE A 210 -7.74 -8.89 -3.46
CA ILE A 210 -7.50 -8.67 -4.89
C ILE A 210 -7.35 -10.03 -5.56
N VAL A 211 -8.26 -10.33 -6.51
CA VAL A 211 -8.13 -11.48 -7.41
C VAL A 211 -7.33 -11.04 -8.62
N HIS A 212 -6.13 -11.60 -8.78
CA HIS A 212 -5.21 -11.24 -9.86
C HIS A 212 -5.42 -12.15 -11.08
N PRO A 213 -5.24 -11.63 -12.31
CA PRO A 213 -5.41 -12.41 -13.54
C PRO A 213 -4.38 -13.53 -13.71
N ASN A 214 -3.31 -13.53 -12.90
CA ASN A 214 -2.30 -14.59 -12.86
C ASN A 214 -2.69 -15.76 -11.95
N GLY A 215 -3.92 -15.81 -11.43
CA GLY A 215 -4.44 -16.91 -10.60
C GLY A 215 -4.12 -16.82 -9.10
N TYR A 216 -3.36 -15.81 -8.66
CA TYR A 216 -3.18 -15.54 -7.24
C TYR A 216 -4.27 -14.61 -6.69
N THR A 217 -4.55 -14.72 -5.40
CA THR A 217 -5.35 -13.77 -4.64
C THR A 217 -4.53 -13.27 -3.47
N THR A 218 -4.57 -11.96 -3.22
CA THR A 218 -3.97 -11.34 -2.04
C THR A 218 -5.06 -10.77 -1.15
N SER A 219 -4.92 -10.89 0.18
CA SER A 219 -5.77 -10.20 1.15
C SER A 219 -4.98 -9.24 2.01
N TYR A 220 -5.68 -8.23 2.54
CA TYR A 220 -5.14 -7.15 3.36
C TYR A 220 -6.08 -6.86 4.52
N TYR A 221 -5.57 -6.96 5.74
CA TYR A 221 -6.32 -6.71 6.97
C TYR A 221 -5.62 -5.69 7.88
N HIS A 222 -6.30 -5.30 8.97
CA HIS A 222 -5.91 -4.23 9.90
C HIS A 222 -5.88 -2.81 9.32
N MET A 223 -6.47 -2.59 8.16
CA MET A 223 -6.44 -1.29 7.50
C MET A 223 -7.59 -0.38 7.91
N THR A 224 -7.38 0.93 7.83
CA THR A 224 -8.41 1.97 7.87
C THR A 224 -8.48 2.71 6.54
N ASN A 225 -9.51 3.55 6.37
CA ASN A 225 -9.68 4.38 5.17
C ASN A 225 -9.53 3.55 3.89
N ILE A 226 -10.29 2.45 3.84
CA ILE A 226 -10.24 1.48 2.74
C ILE A 226 -10.76 2.10 1.44
N ILE A 227 -10.34 1.54 0.31
CA ILE A 227 -10.77 1.94 -1.02
C ILE A 227 -12.31 1.87 -1.18
N ASP A 228 -12.89 2.97 -1.66
CA ASP A 228 -14.33 3.10 -1.91
C ASP A 228 -14.65 2.94 -3.41
N VAL A 229 -14.50 1.71 -3.90
CA VAL A 229 -14.97 1.29 -5.24
C VAL A 229 -15.90 0.10 -5.12
N ARG A 230 -16.75 -0.14 -6.13
CA ARG A 230 -17.65 -1.30 -6.15
C ARG A 230 -16.86 -2.61 -6.17
N ASP A 231 -17.35 -3.65 -5.49
CA ASP A 231 -16.75 -4.97 -5.56
C ASP A 231 -16.75 -5.52 -6.98
N GLY A 232 -15.65 -6.18 -7.34
CA GLY A 232 -15.36 -6.63 -8.71
C GLY A 232 -14.71 -5.57 -9.60
N THR A 233 -14.50 -4.35 -9.12
CA THR A 233 -13.82 -3.29 -9.90
C THR A 233 -12.39 -3.70 -10.22
N GLU A 234 -12.00 -3.55 -11.48
CA GLU A 234 -10.62 -3.72 -11.91
C GLU A 234 -9.78 -2.51 -11.49
N ILE A 235 -8.65 -2.78 -10.83
CA ILE A 235 -7.70 -1.79 -10.34
C ILE A 235 -6.31 -2.07 -10.90
N ALA A 236 -5.52 -1.01 -11.07
CA ALA A 236 -4.14 -1.11 -11.53
C ALA A 236 -3.17 -1.39 -10.35
N ALA A 237 -1.99 -1.90 -10.66
CA ALA A 237 -0.88 -1.94 -9.69
C ALA A 237 -0.60 -0.54 -9.13
N GLY A 238 -0.32 -0.44 -7.83
CA GLY A 238 -0.12 0.82 -7.13
C GLY A 238 -1.41 1.57 -6.74
N THR A 239 -2.60 1.03 -7.07
CA THR A 239 -3.88 1.61 -6.61
C THR A 239 -3.94 1.56 -5.08
N TYR A 240 -4.37 2.65 -4.44
CA TYR A 240 -4.51 2.72 -3.00
C TYR A 240 -5.63 1.80 -2.51
N LEU A 241 -5.34 0.96 -1.51
CA LEU A 241 -6.28 -0.01 -0.92
C LEU A 241 -6.78 0.43 0.45
N GLY A 242 -5.93 1.11 1.21
CA GLY A 242 -6.17 1.45 2.60
C GLY A 242 -4.92 2.00 3.26
N HIS A 243 -5.05 2.38 4.53
CA HIS A 243 -3.96 2.83 5.36
C HIS A 243 -3.73 1.83 6.49
N ILE A 244 -2.49 1.52 6.84
CA ILE A 244 -2.18 0.64 7.97
C ILE A 244 -2.85 1.13 9.25
N GLY A 245 -3.23 0.20 10.10
CA GLY A 245 -3.95 0.52 11.33
C GLY A 245 -4.03 -0.69 12.24
N VAL A 246 -5.05 -0.68 13.10
CA VAL A 246 -5.31 -1.71 14.13
C VAL A 246 -6.76 -2.16 14.08
N GLN A 247 -7.44 -1.94 12.95
CA GLN A 247 -8.86 -2.18 12.82
C GLN A 247 -9.16 -3.68 12.75
N LEU A 248 -10.27 -4.06 13.38
CA LEU A 248 -10.69 -5.45 13.55
C LEU A 248 -12.16 -5.60 13.12
N PRO A 249 -12.50 -5.27 11.86
CA PRO A 249 -13.90 -5.21 11.43
C PRO A 249 -14.60 -6.58 11.47
N CYS A 250 -13.85 -7.67 11.52
CA CYS A 250 -14.38 -9.01 11.78
C CYS A 250 -13.64 -9.74 12.90
N GLY A 251 -13.15 -9.00 13.90
CA GLY A 251 -12.45 -9.56 15.06
C GLY A 251 -10.95 -9.69 14.84
N GLY A 252 -10.29 -10.32 15.81
CA GLY A 252 -8.84 -10.51 15.81
C GLY A 252 -8.08 -9.72 16.87
N SER A 253 -6.77 -9.62 16.67
CA SER A 253 -5.91 -8.75 17.48
C SER A 253 -4.87 -8.03 16.62
N ALA A 254 -4.45 -6.84 17.05
CA ALA A 254 -3.35 -6.11 16.43
C ALA A 254 -2.57 -5.36 17.52
N SER A 255 -1.26 -5.61 17.60
CA SER A 255 -0.38 -4.99 18.62
C SER A 255 0.07 -3.57 18.27
N GLY A 256 -0.08 -3.18 17.01
CA GLY A 256 0.29 -1.86 16.49
C GLY A 256 -0.11 -1.72 15.03
N ALA A 257 0.05 -0.51 14.48
CA ALA A 257 -0.35 -0.21 13.11
C ALA A 257 0.48 -0.99 12.08
N HIS A 258 -0.15 -1.90 11.35
CA HIS A 258 0.47 -2.70 10.29
C HIS A 258 -0.59 -3.10 9.25
N VAL A 259 -0.15 -3.73 8.16
CA VAL A 259 -1.00 -4.51 7.26
C VAL A 259 -0.62 -5.98 7.37
N HIS A 260 -1.61 -6.81 7.69
CA HIS A 260 -1.51 -8.26 7.58
C HIS A 260 -1.83 -8.64 6.14
N MET A 261 -0.84 -9.10 5.39
CA MET A 261 -0.99 -9.50 4.00
C MET A 261 -0.92 -11.02 3.87
N SER A 262 -1.92 -11.62 3.22
CA SER A 262 -1.98 -13.07 3.00
C SER A 262 -2.03 -13.43 1.50
N LEU A 263 -1.46 -14.58 1.14
CA LEU A 263 -1.41 -15.12 -0.23
C LEU A 263 -2.29 -16.36 -0.38
N TYR A 264 -3.05 -16.41 -1.48
CA TYR A 264 -3.98 -17.49 -1.81
C TYR A 264 -3.95 -17.82 -3.31
N GLN A 265 -4.50 -18.99 -3.65
CA GLN A 265 -4.93 -19.37 -5.00
C GLN A 265 -6.41 -19.74 -4.91
N GLY A 266 -7.30 -18.88 -5.42
CA GLY A 266 -8.71 -18.93 -5.01
C GLY A 266 -8.83 -18.70 -3.50
N SER A 267 -9.50 -19.61 -2.79
CA SER A 267 -9.57 -19.59 -1.32
C SER A 267 -8.46 -20.39 -0.64
N ARG A 268 -7.69 -21.17 -1.40
CA ARG A 268 -6.68 -22.06 -0.82
C ARG A 268 -5.46 -21.26 -0.39
N PRO A 269 -5.02 -21.35 0.88
CA PRO A 269 -3.84 -20.64 1.35
C PRO A 269 -2.57 -21.18 0.67
N VAL A 270 -1.69 -20.27 0.27
CA VAL A 270 -0.41 -20.61 -0.39
C VAL A 270 0.73 -20.25 0.55
N PRO A 271 1.61 -21.21 0.95
CA PRO A 271 2.78 -20.88 1.76
C PRO A 271 3.65 -19.84 1.03
N VAL A 272 4.14 -18.84 1.76
CA VAL A 272 5.06 -17.85 1.19
C VAL A 272 6.49 -18.39 1.07
N ASP A 273 6.79 -19.56 1.64
CA ASP A 273 8.09 -20.20 1.49
C ASP A 273 8.44 -20.46 0.02
N GLY A 274 9.60 -19.97 -0.40
CA GLY A 274 10.07 -20.05 -1.78
C GLY A 274 9.33 -19.16 -2.78
N MET A 275 8.33 -18.38 -2.36
CA MET A 275 7.58 -17.48 -3.22
C MET A 275 8.28 -16.13 -3.38
N THR A 276 8.24 -15.58 -4.59
CA THR A 276 8.75 -14.22 -4.85
C THR A 276 7.68 -13.15 -4.73
N LEU A 277 7.92 -12.08 -3.96
CA LEU A 277 7.09 -10.86 -3.88
C LEU A 277 7.97 -9.61 -3.82
N GLY A 278 7.67 -8.61 -4.66
CA GLY A 278 8.40 -7.33 -4.74
C GLY A 278 9.90 -7.48 -4.95
N GLY A 279 10.33 -8.55 -5.63
CA GLY A 279 11.72 -8.88 -5.89
C GLY A 279 12.43 -9.66 -4.76
N TRP A 280 11.73 -10.06 -3.70
CA TRP A 280 12.27 -10.88 -2.61
C TRP A 280 11.71 -12.28 -2.65
N THR A 281 12.53 -13.28 -2.35
CA THR A 281 12.08 -14.65 -2.06
C THR A 281 11.88 -14.80 -0.57
N PHE A 282 10.70 -15.19 -0.12
CA PHE A 282 10.44 -15.40 1.30
C PHE A 282 10.80 -16.83 1.70
N HIS A 283 11.31 -16.97 2.92
CA HIS A 283 11.73 -18.24 3.49
C HIS A 283 11.21 -18.35 4.91
N GLU A 284 10.60 -19.49 5.20
CA GLU A 284 10.25 -19.86 6.57
C GLU A 284 11.51 -20.25 7.36
N SER A 285 11.55 -19.91 8.64
CA SER A 285 12.63 -20.33 9.53
C SER A 285 12.19 -20.18 10.98
N GLY A 286 12.34 -21.25 11.77
CA GLY A 286 11.88 -21.27 13.15
C GLY A 286 10.37 -21.47 13.27
N GLY A 287 9.72 -20.65 14.09
CA GLY A 287 8.27 -20.66 14.32
C GLY A 287 7.53 -19.56 13.55
N PRO A 288 6.22 -19.38 13.80
CA PRO A 288 5.44 -18.30 13.21
C PRO A 288 6.08 -16.93 13.50
N TYR A 289 5.94 -16.01 12.54
CA TYR A 289 6.52 -14.66 12.54
C TYR A 289 8.05 -14.63 12.40
N GLY A 290 8.70 -15.79 12.25
CA GLY A 290 10.13 -15.95 12.02
C GLY A 290 10.54 -15.74 10.56
N GLY A 291 11.41 -16.59 10.03
CA GLY A 291 11.80 -16.55 8.62
C GLY A 291 12.64 -15.35 8.18
N PHE A 292 12.80 -15.20 6.87
CA PHE A 292 13.50 -14.08 6.25
C PHE A 292 13.09 -13.90 4.78
N ALA A 293 13.34 -12.72 4.24
CA ALA A 293 13.29 -12.43 2.82
C ALA A 293 14.71 -12.41 2.25
N GLU A 294 14.92 -13.01 1.08
CA GLU A 294 16.21 -13.09 0.40
C GLU A 294 16.17 -12.44 -0.98
N ARG A 295 17.20 -11.67 -1.32
CA ARG A 295 17.44 -11.14 -2.67
C ARG A 295 18.94 -11.00 -2.90
N ASN A 296 19.45 -11.56 -4.00
CA ASN A 296 20.86 -11.46 -4.39
C ASN A 296 21.85 -11.84 -3.25
N GLY A 297 21.50 -12.87 -2.46
CA GLY A 297 22.29 -13.32 -1.30
C GLY A 297 22.16 -12.46 -0.03
N GLN A 298 21.43 -11.33 -0.08
CA GLN A 298 21.10 -10.54 1.10
C GLN A 298 19.84 -11.12 1.77
N ARG A 299 19.93 -11.34 3.08
CA ARG A 299 18.79 -11.77 3.91
C ARG A 299 18.31 -10.65 4.82
N VAL A 300 16.99 -10.50 4.91
CA VAL A 300 16.31 -9.54 5.78
C VAL A 300 15.29 -10.30 6.63
N GLY A 301 15.54 -10.37 7.93
CA GLY A 301 14.62 -10.97 8.91
C GLY A 301 13.59 -9.98 9.44
N PRO A 302 12.69 -10.43 10.33
CA PRO A 302 11.70 -9.58 11.00
C PRO A 302 12.36 -8.37 11.68
N GLY A 303 11.69 -7.22 11.64
CA GLY A 303 12.23 -5.92 12.04
C GLY A 303 13.17 -5.26 11.01
N GLY A 304 13.54 -5.96 9.94
CA GLY A 304 14.32 -5.44 8.82
C GLY A 304 13.46 -4.72 7.77
N ARG A 305 14.09 -3.91 6.92
CA ARG A 305 13.41 -3.15 5.86
C ARG A 305 13.54 -3.83 4.51
N LEU A 306 12.43 -3.96 3.79
CA LEU A 306 12.37 -4.50 2.44
C LEU A 306 12.08 -3.37 1.46
N THR A 307 12.89 -3.23 0.42
CA THR A 307 12.58 -2.31 -0.69
C THR A 307 11.63 -3.00 -1.66
N ASN A 308 10.58 -2.31 -2.10
CA ASN A 308 9.71 -2.85 -3.15
C ASN A 308 10.36 -2.67 -4.53
N PHE A 309 10.80 -3.76 -5.15
CA PHE A 309 11.38 -3.74 -6.50
C PHE A 309 10.34 -3.90 -7.62
N GLY A 310 9.05 -4.08 -7.29
CA GLY A 310 7.96 -4.27 -8.25
C GLY A 310 7.57 -5.73 -8.50
N GLY A 311 6.48 -5.94 -9.23
CA GLY A 311 5.87 -7.25 -9.52
C GLY A 311 6.28 -7.91 -10.84
N GLY A 312 7.33 -7.45 -11.49
CA GLY A 312 7.80 -8.09 -12.73
C GLY A 312 8.70 -9.29 -12.43
N ASP A 313 8.75 -10.24 -13.37
CA ASP A 313 9.86 -11.20 -13.55
C ASP A 313 11.21 -10.51 -13.79
N ALA A 314 11.30 -9.19 -13.66
CA ALA A 314 12.54 -8.45 -13.81
C ALA A 314 13.59 -9.14 -12.93
N PRO A 315 14.59 -9.78 -13.55
CA PRO A 315 15.82 -10.05 -12.84
C PRO A 315 16.24 -8.72 -12.20
N ALA A 316 16.97 -8.75 -11.09
CA ALA A 316 17.94 -7.65 -10.92
C ALA A 316 18.61 -7.53 -12.29
N PRO A 317 18.58 -6.35 -12.96
CA PRO A 317 19.03 -6.28 -14.34
C PRO A 317 20.36 -7.01 -14.41
N ASP A 318 20.39 -8.13 -15.14
CA ASP A 318 21.65 -8.83 -15.33
C ASP A 318 22.62 -7.76 -15.83
N PRO A 319 23.84 -7.68 -15.30
CA PRO A 319 24.82 -6.76 -15.85
C PRO A 319 24.85 -7.03 -17.36
N LYS A 320 24.40 -6.03 -18.12
CA LYS A 320 24.30 -6.09 -19.57
C LYS A 320 25.59 -6.72 -20.11
N PRO A 321 25.54 -7.76 -20.96
CA PRO A 321 26.74 -8.32 -21.55
C PRO A 321 27.52 -7.18 -22.21
N GLU A 322 28.72 -6.92 -21.69
CA GLU A 322 29.63 -5.98 -22.31
C GLU A 322 29.95 -6.50 -23.71
N PRO A 323 29.92 -5.66 -24.77
CA PRO A 323 30.41 -6.07 -26.08
C PRO A 323 31.86 -6.55 -25.97
N PRO A 324 32.31 -7.50 -26.82
CA PRO A 324 33.61 -8.14 -26.65
C PRO A 324 34.71 -7.08 -26.64
N LYS A 325 35.40 -6.98 -25.50
CA LYS A 325 36.49 -6.04 -25.27
C LYS A 325 37.65 -6.41 -26.21
N PRO A 326 38.16 -5.50 -27.05
CA PRO A 326 39.41 -5.73 -27.76
C PRO A 326 40.54 -5.89 -26.75
N THR A 327 41.42 -6.86 -26.99
CA THR A 327 42.54 -7.22 -26.12
C THR A 327 43.36 -5.98 -25.70
N PRO A 328 43.53 -5.70 -24.39
CA PRO A 328 44.22 -4.50 -23.96
C PRO A 328 45.74 -4.67 -24.03
N LYS A 329 46.40 -3.74 -24.71
CA LYS A 329 47.79 -3.38 -24.40
C LYS A 329 47.78 -2.59 -23.08
N PRO A 330 48.66 -2.90 -22.11
CA PRO A 330 48.51 -2.39 -20.75
C PRO A 330 48.84 -0.89 -20.66
N PRO A 331 47.96 -0.07 -20.05
CA PRO A 331 48.34 1.24 -19.55
C PRO A 331 48.20 1.32 -18.02
N THR A 332 49.06 2.16 -17.47
CA THR A 332 49.34 2.50 -16.07
C THR A 332 48.13 2.85 -15.19
N PRO A 333 48.25 2.70 -13.86
CA PRO A 333 47.13 2.87 -12.92
C PRO A 333 46.67 4.32 -12.82
N LYS A 334 45.35 4.54 -12.82
CA LYS A 334 44.72 5.80 -12.41
C LYS A 334 43.99 5.58 -11.07
N PRO A 335 44.00 6.55 -10.13
CA PRO A 335 43.52 6.34 -8.76
C PRO A 335 42.00 6.21 -8.68
N ASP A 336 41.53 5.39 -7.74
CA ASP A 336 40.11 5.13 -7.47
C ASP A 336 39.32 6.38 -7.06
N PRO A 337 38.00 6.46 -7.36
CA PRO A 337 37.13 7.52 -6.86
C PRO A 337 36.95 7.41 -5.33
N LYS A 338 37.16 8.53 -4.63
CA LYS A 338 37.03 8.66 -3.17
C LYS A 338 35.59 8.35 -2.69
N PRO A 339 35.40 7.53 -1.63
CA PRO A 339 34.07 7.25 -1.08
C PRO A 339 33.47 8.49 -0.39
N SER A 340 32.16 8.68 -0.57
CA SER A 340 31.38 9.70 0.16
C SER A 340 31.39 9.40 1.67
N PRO A 341 31.59 10.40 2.54
CA PRO A 341 31.74 10.16 3.97
C PRO A 341 30.39 9.82 4.63
N ALA A 342 30.42 8.83 5.51
CA ALA A 342 29.25 8.40 6.29
C ALA A 342 28.85 9.46 7.32
N ARG A 343 27.57 9.51 7.69
CA ARG A 343 27.02 10.47 8.67
C ARG A 343 26.24 9.75 9.76
N GLY A 344 26.18 10.34 10.95
CA GLY A 344 25.40 9.83 12.07
C GLY A 344 24.86 10.92 12.98
N THR A 345 23.84 10.59 13.77
CA THR A 345 23.24 11.50 14.75
C THR A 345 23.52 11.03 16.18
N VAL A 346 24.03 11.90 17.05
CA VAL A 346 24.35 11.54 18.43
C VAL A 346 23.08 11.30 19.25
N ARG A 347 23.01 10.14 19.93
CA ARG A 347 21.93 9.70 20.81
C ARG A 347 22.51 9.17 22.14
N PRO A 348 22.66 10.03 23.16
CA PRO A 348 23.14 9.63 24.48
C PRO A 348 22.20 8.61 25.14
N HIS A 349 22.77 7.71 25.95
CA HIS A 349 22.05 6.73 26.76
C HIS A 349 22.71 6.58 28.14
N PRO A 350 21.95 6.34 29.23
CA PRO A 350 20.49 6.24 29.31
C PRO A 350 19.76 7.59 29.31
N ASP A 351 20.48 8.69 29.51
CA ASP A 351 19.89 10.03 29.67
C ASP A 351 20.18 10.91 28.46
N ARG A 352 19.13 11.32 27.74
CA ARG A 352 19.19 12.18 26.56
C ARG A 352 19.76 13.58 26.82
N TRP A 353 19.84 14.01 28.08
CA TRP A 353 20.38 15.31 28.48
C TRP A 353 21.88 15.29 28.77
N ARG A 354 22.50 14.11 28.83
CA ARG A 354 23.95 13.97 29.03
C ARG A 354 24.71 14.12 27.73
N ALA A 355 25.83 14.83 27.79
CA ALA A 355 26.75 14.90 26.67
C ALA A 355 27.61 13.64 26.57
N VAL A 356 27.90 13.20 25.34
CA VAL A 356 28.77 12.06 25.02
C VAL A 356 30.19 12.57 24.85
N ASN A 357 31.16 11.92 25.50
CA ASN A 357 32.57 12.30 25.38
C ASN A 357 33.13 11.84 24.03
N LEU A 358 33.79 12.76 23.34
CA LEU A 358 34.72 12.48 22.24
C LEU A 358 36.11 12.19 22.81
N ARG A 359 36.86 11.28 22.19
CA ARG A 359 38.15 10.79 22.71
C ARG A 359 39.25 10.84 21.68
N ALA A 360 40.50 10.87 22.14
CA ALA A 360 41.68 10.87 21.27
C ALA A 360 41.91 9.53 20.56
N GLU A 361 41.40 8.43 21.13
CA GLU A 361 41.57 7.06 20.66
C GLU A 361 40.31 6.23 21.02
N PRO A 362 40.07 5.06 20.40
CA PRO A 362 38.88 4.23 20.65
C PRO A 362 38.96 3.46 21.98
N SER A 363 39.24 4.17 23.08
CA SER A 363 39.36 3.62 24.42
C SER A 363 38.70 4.53 25.45
N LEU A 364 38.07 3.93 26.48
CA LEU A 364 37.56 4.65 27.66
C LEU A 364 38.68 5.28 28.50
N ARG A 365 39.93 4.83 28.34
CA ARG A 365 41.12 5.43 28.97
C ARG A 365 41.70 6.59 28.15
N GLY A 366 41.31 6.70 26.88
CA GLY A 366 41.74 7.78 26.00
C GLY A 366 41.28 9.15 26.49
N THR A 367 42.14 10.15 26.33
CA THR A 367 41.87 11.55 26.73
C THR A 367 40.58 12.04 26.07
N VAL A 368 39.72 12.70 26.85
CA VAL A 368 38.50 13.33 26.32
C VAL A 368 38.89 14.60 25.57
N THR A 369 38.64 14.63 24.27
CA THR A 369 38.98 15.74 23.36
C THR A 369 37.82 16.68 23.10
N GLY A 370 36.59 16.28 23.45
CA GLY A 370 35.39 17.10 23.28
C GLY A 370 34.14 16.42 23.82
N LYS A 371 32.98 17.05 23.63
CA LYS A 371 31.68 16.49 24.00
C LYS A 371 30.62 16.85 22.96
N LEU A 372 29.70 15.93 22.69
CA LEU A 372 28.54 16.12 21.81
C LEU A 372 27.23 15.90 22.56
N ARG A 373 26.17 16.59 22.14
CA ARG A 373 24.84 16.52 22.73
C ARG A 373 23.90 15.69 21.87
N ASN A 374 22.75 15.31 22.45
CA ASN A 374 21.71 14.62 21.71
C ASN A 374 21.24 15.44 20.49
N GLY A 375 21.25 14.82 19.32
CA GLY A 375 20.84 15.44 18.06
C GLY A 375 21.99 16.03 17.22
N ASP A 376 23.19 16.17 17.78
CA ASP A 376 24.35 16.64 17.03
C ASP A 376 24.64 15.69 15.86
N GLN A 377 24.97 16.27 14.70
CA GLN A 377 25.35 15.53 13.50
C GLN A 377 26.87 15.34 13.47
N VAL A 378 27.31 14.14 13.08
CA VAL A 378 28.73 13.82 12.95
C VAL A 378 29.02 13.20 11.59
N THR A 379 30.20 13.50 11.05
CA THR A 379 30.73 12.86 9.84
C THR A 379 31.74 11.81 10.25
N ILE A 380 31.58 10.57 9.79
CA ILE A 380 32.41 9.43 10.12
C ILE A 380 33.35 9.16 8.95
N VAL A 381 34.66 9.21 9.23
CA VAL A 381 35.70 9.01 8.21
C VAL A 381 36.21 7.58 8.16
N CYS A 382 36.27 6.91 9.31
CA CYS A 382 36.62 5.49 9.41
C CYS A 382 36.13 4.92 10.75
N THR A 383 36.21 3.60 10.91
CA THR A 383 35.80 2.88 12.12
C THR A 383 36.93 2.01 12.68
N ALA A 384 36.88 1.69 13.96
CA ALA A 384 37.80 0.72 14.57
C ALA A 384 37.12 -0.03 15.72
N THR A 385 37.73 -1.16 16.08
CA THR A 385 37.38 -1.91 17.29
C THR A 385 38.16 -1.33 18.48
N GLY A 386 37.47 -1.12 19.59
CA GLY A 386 38.04 -0.55 20.81
C GLY A 386 37.36 -1.06 22.08
N ASP A 387 37.46 -0.29 23.15
CA ASP A 387 36.86 -0.67 24.44
C ASP A 387 35.34 -0.88 24.30
N ARG A 388 34.81 -1.88 25.02
CA ARG A 388 33.37 -2.15 25.03
C ARG A 388 32.64 -1.07 25.83
N VAL A 389 31.68 -0.40 25.20
CA VAL A 389 30.88 0.67 25.80
C VAL A 389 29.40 0.32 25.74
N GLY A 390 28.68 0.50 26.84
CA GLY A 390 27.22 0.39 26.89
C GLY A 390 26.55 1.59 26.24
N GLY A 391 25.80 1.37 25.16
CA GLY A 391 25.11 2.40 24.39
C GLY A 391 23.59 2.22 24.39
N LYS A 392 22.91 3.08 23.63
CA LYS A 392 21.44 3.11 23.54
C LYS A 392 20.82 1.82 23.03
N TRP A 393 21.54 1.12 22.16
CA TRP A 393 21.10 -0.10 21.49
C TRP A 393 21.85 -1.35 21.97
N GLY A 394 22.47 -1.27 23.14
CA GLY A 394 23.30 -2.33 23.71
C GLY A 394 24.78 -1.99 23.73
N ALA A 395 25.59 -2.91 24.27
CA ALA A 395 27.02 -2.71 24.38
C ALA A 395 27.74 -3.05 23.07
N THR A 396 28.63 -2.16 22.63
CA THR A 396 29.39 -2.31 21.38
C THR A 396 30.88 -2.08 21.62
N THR A 397 31.72 -2.72 20.80
CA THR A 397 33.17 -2.46 20.70
C THR A 397 33.50 -1.61 19.47
N LEU A 398 32.50 -1.19 18.70
CA LEU A 398 32.69 -0.36 17.51
C LEU A 398 32.85 1.11 17.91
N TRP A 399 33.85 1.75 17.32
CA TRP A 399 34.14 3.17 17.48
C TRP A 399 34.23 3.86 16.12
N ASN A 400 33.69 5.07 16.05
CA ASN A 400 33.66 5.90 14.86
C ASN A 400 34.68 7.03 15.00
N LYS A 401 35.60 7.14 14.03
CA LYS A 401 36.50 8.28 13.90
C LYS A 401 35.79 9.36 13.10
N LEU A 402 35.76 10.57 13.66
CA LEU A 402 35.10 11.70 13.05
C LEU A 402 36.08 12.48 12.16
N ASP A 403 35.54 13.31 11.27
CA ASP A 403 36.32 14.20 10.38
C ASP A 403 37.23 15.17 11.12
N ASN A 404 36.89 15.55 12.35
CA ASN A 404 37.73 16.33 13.26
C ASN A 404 38.83 15.53 13.97
N GLY A 405 38.98 14.23 13.67
CA GLY A 405 40.00 13.34 14.20
C GLY A 405 39.67 12.69 15.56
N ALA A 406 38.58 13.09 16.21
CA ALA A 406 38.16 12.51 17.48
C ALA A 406 37.35 11.22 17.31
N TRP A 407 37.28 10.42 18.37
CA TRP A 407 36.58 9.15 18.42
C TRP A 407 35.33 9.21 19.28
N ILE A 408 34.26 8.58 18.81
CA ILE A 408 33.02 8.38 19.56
C ILE A 408 32.62 6.90 19.50
N SER A 409 32.13 6.35 20.61
CA SER A 409 31.60 4.98 20.58
C SER A 409 30.32 4.94 19.74
N ASP A 410 30.22 3.93 18.88
CA ASP A 410 29.08 3.71 17.99
C ASP A 410 27.77 3.53 18.76
N GLY A 411 27.83 3.06 20.00
CA GLY A 411 26.66 2.87 20.87
C GLY A 411 25.92 4.18 21.21
N PHE A 412 26.50 5.34 20.87
CA PHE A 412 25.87 6.65 21.03
C PHE A 412 25.64 7.39 19.71
N VAL A 413 25.83 6.75 18.55
CA VAL A 413 25.65 7.37 17.24
C VAL A 413 24.65 6.56 16.43
N ASP A 414 23.53 7.19 16.09
CA ASP A 414 22.53 6.65 15.19
C ASP A 414 23.01 6.82 13.74
N THR A 415 23.54 5.75 13.17
CA THR A 415 23.97 5.66 11.77
C THR A 415 22.98 4.84 10.93
N GLY A 416 21.91 4.31 11.54
CA GLY A 416 21.00 3.35 10.93
C GLY A 416 21.59 1.94 10.73
N SER A 417 22.77 1.64 11.28
CA SER A 417 23.48 0.36 11.14
C SER A 417 24.17 -0.06 12.43
N ASN A 418 24.15 -1.36 12.75
CA ASN A 418 24.96 -1.97 13.82
C ASN A 418 26.31 -2.51 13.30
N ARG A 419 26.60 -2.31 12.01
CA ARG A 419 27.87 -2.63 11.34
C ARG A 419 28.63 -1.34 11.00
N PRO A 420 29.96 -1.40 10.84
CA PRO A 420 30.77 -0.28 10.36
C PRO A 420 30.16 0.40 9.13
N VAL A 421 29.88 1.70 9.24
CA VAL A 421 29.35 2.52 8.12
C VAL A 421 30.45 3.26 7.36
N ALA A 422 31.68 3.21 7.86
CA ALA A 422 32.87 3.76 7.23
C ALA A 422 33.99 2.68 7.22
N PRO A 423 34.97 2.77 6.31
CA PRO A 423 36.07 1.81 6.23
C PRO A 423 36.83 1.69 7.55
N ALA A 424 37.56 0.61 7.76
CA ALA A 424 38.42 0.48 8.93
C ALA A 424 39.52 1.57 8.92
N CYS A 425 39.87 2.11 10.07
CA CYS A 425 41.00 3.01 10.18
C CYS A 425 42.30 2.19 10.06
N ASP A 426 42.96 2.25 8.89
CA ASP A 426 44.28 1.65 8.71
C ASP A 426 45.36 2.58 9.29
N ASP A 427 46.25 2.04 10.11
CA ASP A 427 47.38 2.77 10.72
C ASP A 427 48.48 3.19 9.71
N ASN A 428 48.28 2.96 8.40
CA ASN A 428 49.26 3.22 7.33
C ASN A 428 48.77 4.17 6.22
N ALA A 429 47.70 4.95 6.43
CA ALA A 429 47.26 5.94 5.44
C ALA A 429 48.14 7.21 5.47
N PRO A 430 48.76 7.64 4.36
CA PRO A 430 49.58 8.85 4.33
C PRO A 430 48.71 10.10 4.51
N THR A 431 49.18 11.04 5.33
CA THR A 431 48.52 12.31 5.62
C THR A 431 48.36 13.17 4.35
N PRO A 432 47.18 13.77 4.07
CA PRO A 432 47.01 14.64 2.92
C PRO A 432 47.82 15.93 3.08
N LYS A 433 48.73 16.18 2.13
CA LYS A 433 49.40 17.47 1.96
C LYS A 433 48.41 18.46 1.31
N PRO A 434 48.41 19.76 1.66
CA PRO A 434 47.54 20.75 1.02
C PRO A 434 47.87 20.93 -0.46
N ASP A 435 46.86 20.84 -1.33
CA ASP A 435 47.02 21.00 -2.79
C ASP A 435 47.19 22.48 -3.21
N PRO A 436 47.97 22.78 -4.27
CA PRO A 436 48.16 24.13 -4.79
C PRO A 436 46.98 24.60 -5.66
N ALA A 437 46.79 25.92 -5.74
CA ALA A 437 45.69 26.58 -6.43
C ALA A 437 45.61 26.27 -7.95
N PRO A 438 44.41 26.14 -8.53
CA PRO A 438 44.23 25.67 -9.90
C PRO A 438 44.48 26.76 -10.95
N LYS A 439 45.11 26.37 -12.06
CA LYS A 439 45.21 27.16 -13.30
C LYS A 439 44.06 26.79 -14.26
N PRO A 440 43.54 27.72 -15.08
CA PRO A 440 42.38 27.45 -15.93
C PRO A 440 42.78 26.63 -17.16
N ASP A 441 41.97 25.63 -17.51
CA ASP A 441 42.11 24.81 -18.72
C ASP A 441 41.01 25.14 -19.77
N PRO A 442 41.28 24.90 -21.06
CA PRO A 442 40.52 25.46 -22.18
C PRO A 442 39.24 24.69 -22.52
N THR A 443 38.28 25.42 -23.08
CA THR A 443 36.93 24.97 -23.47
C THR A 443 36.91 23.83 -24.49
N PRO A 444 36.22 22.71 -24.20
CA PRO A 444 35.92 21.66 -25.18
C PRO A 444 34.70 21.98 -26.07
N LYS A 445 34.72 21.42 -27.29
CA LYS A 445 33.69 21.52 -28.33
C LYS A 445 32.43 20.69 -27.97
N PRO A 446 31.21 21.07 -28.42
CA PRO A 446 29.97 20.39 -28.03
C PRO A 446 29.78 19.01 -28.67
N ASP A 447 29.29 18.05 -27.86
CA ASP A 447 28.86 16.71 -28.28
C ASP A 447 27.45 16.70 -28.91
N PRO A 448 27.10 15.69 -29.73
CA PRO A 448 25.75 15.54 -30.29
C PRO A 448 24.68 15.29 -29.21
N ALA A 449 23.51 15.91 -29.39
CA ALA A 449 22.43 15.91 -28.41
C ALA A 449 21.89 14.49 -28.07
N PRO A 450 21.66 14.18 -26.78
CA PRO A 450 20.96 12.97 -26.37
C PRO A 450 19.52 12.93 -26.89
N LYS A 451 19.04 11.74 -27.27
CA LYS A 451 17.63 11.50 -27.52
C LYS A 451 16.87 11.61 -26.19
N PRO A 452 15.75 12.37 -26.10
CA PRO A 452 14.98 12.49 -24.87
C PRO A 452 14.44 11.13 -24.39
N ASP A 453 14.53 10.90 -23.08
CA ASP A 453 13.80 9.84 -22.39
C ASP A 453 12.28 10.02 -22.59
N PRO A 454 11.48 8.93 -22.56
CA PRO A 454 10.03 9.07 -22.47
C PRO A 454 9.67 9.90 -21.24
N ALA A 455 8.97 11.01 -21.45
CA ALA A 455 8.59 11.94 -20.39
C ALA A 455 7.84 11.20 -19.25
N PRO A 456 8.05 11.60 -17.98
CA PRO A 456 7.17 11.20 -16.88
C PRO A 456 5.73 11.50 -17.29
N ASN A 457 4.80 10.58 -16.99
CA ASN A 457 3.38 10.82 -17.24
C ASN A 457 3.01 12.16 -16.57
N PRO A 458 2.46 13.12 -17.32
CA PRO A 458 2.28 14.46 -16.79
C PRO A 458 1.23 14.40 -15.68
N ALA A 459 1.50 15.08 -14.57
CA ALA A 459 0.57 15.15 -13.45
C ALA A 459 -0.78 15.71 -13.93
N ARG A 460 -1.88 15.11 -13.49
CA ARG A 460 -3.24 15.53 -13.86
C ARG A 460 -4.07 15.79 -12.62
N GLY A 461 -5.06 16.66 -12.77
CA GLY A 461 -6.08 16.89 -11.75
C GLY A 461 -7.45 17.07 -12.39
N THR A 462 -8.50 16.69 -11.66
CA THR A 462 -9.88 16.90 -12.09
C THR A 462 -10.45 18.14 -11.42
N ILE A 463 -11.06 19.03 -12.19
CA ILE A 463 -11.62 20.28 -11.69
C ILE A 463 -12.84 19.96 -10.83
N ARG A 464 -12.85 20.48 -9.60
CA ARG A 464 -13.94 20.37 -8.61
C ARG A 464 -14.21 21.75 -8.00
N PRO A 465 -15.11 22.55 -8.59
CA PRO A 465 -15.48 23.84 -8.05
C PRO A 465 -16.13 23.72 -6.65
N ALA A 466 -16.33 24.87 -5.99
CA ALA A 466 -17.10 24.90 -4.75
C ALA A 466 -18.54 24.38 -4.97
N PRO A 467 -19.18 23.75 -3.95
CA PRO A 467 -20.55 23.28 -4.06
C PRO A 467 -21.50 24.36 -4.59
N GLY A 468 -22.30 24.03 -5.60
CA GLY A 468 -23.23 24.96 -6.26
C GLY A 468 -22.60 25.83 -7.36
N SER A 469 -21.30 25.72 -7.62
CA SER A 469 -20.63 26.41 -8.73
C SER A 469 -20.35 25.46 -9.90
N PRO A 470 -20.69 25.81 -11.16
CA PRO A 470 -20.47 24.94 -12.31
C PRO A 470 -19.03 24.97 -12.85
N ALA A 471 -18.21 25.93 -12.41
CA ALA A 471 -16.87 26.16 -12.94
C ALA A 471 -15.93 26.86 -11.93
N VAL A 472 -14.63 26.77 -12.18
CA VAL A 472 -13.56 27.50 -11.47
C VAL A 472 -12.85 28.48 -12.41
N ASN A 473 -12.43 29.62 -11.87
CA ASN A 473 -11.61 30.60 -12.60
C ASN A 473 -10.15 30.17 -12.66
N LEU A 474 -9.58 30.18 -13.86
CA LEU A 474 -8.15 30.10 -14.10
C LEU A 474 -7.52 31.50 -14.03
N ARG A 475 -6.31 31.61 -13.50
CA ARG A 475 -5.67 32.90 -13.20
C ARG A 475 -4.30 33.06 -13.85
N SER A 476 -3.87 34.30 -14.04
CA SER A 476 -2.55 34.64 -14.60
C SER A 476 -1.38 34.37 -13.65
N GLY A 477 -1.65 34.18 -12.34
CA GLY A 477 -0.64 33.92 -11.32
C GLY A 477 -1.24 33.25 -10.07
N PRO A 478 -0.40 32.75 -9.14
CA PRO A 478 -0.80 31.94 -7.98
C PRO A 478 -1.41 32.78 -6.84
N SER A 479 -2.45 33.56 -7.13
CA SER A 479 -3.13 34.43 -6.16
C SER A 479 -4.54 34.76 -6.63
N LEU A 480 -5.47 34.98 -5.69
CA LEU A 480 -6.81 35.51 -6.02
C LEU A 480 -6.80 36.95 -6.53
N GLN A 481 -5.69 37.68 -6.34
CA GLN A 481 -5.48 39.02 -6.88
C GLN A 481 -5.03 39.01 -8.34
N SER A 482 -4.57 37.86 -8.85
CA SER A 482 -4.20 37.70 -10.25
C SER A 482 -5.44 37.73 -11.14
N SER A 483 -5.31 38.34 -12.33
CA SER A 483 -6.40 38.42 -13.31
C SER A 483 -6.92 37.04 -13.72
N VAL A 484 -8.23 36.95 -13.96
CA VAL A 484 -8.84 35.73 -14.52
C VAL A 484 -8.48 35.65 -16.01
N VAL A 485 -7.93 34.52 -16.43
CA VAL A 485 -7.49 34.26 -17.82
C VAL A 485 -8.33 33.17 -18.50
N GLY A 486 -9.26 32.54 -17.78
CA GLY A 486 -10.17 31.56 -18.31
C GLY A 486 -11.00 30.89 -17.22
N THR A 487 -11.79 29.89 -17.60
CA THR A 487 -12.61 29.09 -16.69
C THR A 487 -12.57 27.62 -17.08
N LYS A 488 -12.74 26.72 -16.10
CA LYS A 488 -12.87 25.28 -16.32
C LYS A 488 -14.09 24.73 -15.58
N ARG A 489 -14.87 23.87 -16.23
CA ARG A 489 -16.09 23.29 -15.66
C ARG A 489 -15.77 22.13 -14.72
N ASP A 490 -16.70 21.81 -13.83
CA ASP A 490 -16.63 20.62 -13.00
C ASP A 490 -16.43 19.35 -13.85
N GLY A 491 -15.54 18.47 -13.42
CA GLY A 491 -15.20 17.23 -14.11
C GLY A 491 -14.17 17.36 -15.24
N GLU A 492 -13.82 18.57 -15.68
CA GLU A 492 -12.75 18.74 -16.67
C GLU A 492 -11.39 18.30 -16.09
N VAL A 493 -10.65 17.51 -16.85
CA VAL A 493 -9.29 17.09 -16.49
C VAL A 493 -8.30 18.11 -17.05
N VAL A 494 -7.37 18.55 -16.20
CA VAL A 494 -6.28 19.46 -16.58
C VAL A 494 -4.93 18.84 -16.29
N THR A 495 -3.94 19.20 -17.11
CA THR A 495 -2.55 18.79 -16.95
C THR A 495 -1.78 19.83 -16.15
N ILE A 496 -1.01 19.39 -15.16
CA ILE A 496 -0.25 20.24 -14.25
C ILE A 496 1.22 20.23 -14.69
N ALA A 497 1.72 21.40 -15.06
CA ALA A 497 3.12 21.61 -15.45
C ALA A 497 4.04 21.72 -14.24
N CYS A 498 3.63 22.48 -13.22
CA CYS A 498 4.40 22.66 -11.98
C CYS A 498 3.50 23.18 -10.85
N THR A 499 4.00 23.13 -9.61
CA THR A 499 3.31 23.61 -8.41
C THR A 499 4.09 24.75 -7.74
N THR A 500 3.39 25.59 -6.98
CA THR A 500 4.03 26.61 -6.14
C THR A 500 3.16 26.96 -4.93
N THR A 501 3.75 27.64 -3.95
CA THR A 501 3.02 28.24 -2.83
C THR A 501 2.61 29.65 -3.19
N GLY A 502 1.33 29.98 -3.01
CA GLY A 502 0.75 31.27 -3.35
C GLY A 502 -0.25 31.77 -2.31
N GLY A 503 -1.10 32.74 -2.70
CA GLY A 503 -2.11 33.31 -1.82
C GLY A 503 -3.10 32.24 -1.33
N PRO A 504 -3.51 32.25 -0.04
CA PRO A 504 -4.40 31.22 0.49
C PRO A 504 -5.80 31.30 -0.13
N VAL A 505 -6.38 30.16 -0.46
CA VAL A 505 -7.76 30.04 -0.97
C VAL A 505 -8.54 29.02 -0.15
N ALA A 506 -9.78 29.35 0.20
CA ALA A 506 -10.73 28.40 0.76
C ALA A 506 -11.29 27.55 -0.38
N GLY A 507 -10.83 26.31 -0.48
CA GLY A 507 -11.25 25.33 -1.46
C GLY A 507 -12.35 24.42 -0.94
N ARG A 508 -12.75 23.45 -1.77
CA ARG A 508 -13.76 22.43 -1.45
C ARG A 508 -13.40 21.59 -0.22
N TRP A 509 -12.12 21.35 0.01
CA TRP A 509 -11.60 20.50 1.09
C TRP A 509 -10.91 21.28 2.22
N GLY A 510 -11.10 22.60 2.25
CA GLY A 510 -10.47 23.48 3.24
C GLY A 510 -9.51 24.49 2.62
N ARG A 511 -8.83 25.24 3.49
CA ARG A 511 -7.93 26.33 3.09
C ARG A 511 -6.58 25.78 2.66
N THR A 512 -6.11 26.17 1.48
CA THR A 512 -4.78 25.77 0.95
C THR A 512 -4.01 26.97 0.41
N THR A 513 -2.68 26.88 0.43
CA THR A 513 -1.76 27.81 -0.23
C THR A 513 -1.12 27.20 -1.47
N LEU A 514 -1.49 25.97 -1.85
CA LEU A 514 -0.93 25.27 -3.00
C LEU A 514 -1.62 25.73 -4.29
N TRP A 515 -0.81 26.04 -5.30
CA TRP A 515 -1.24 26.47 -6.64
C TRP A 515 -0.59 25.61 -7.71
N ASN A 516 -1.40 25.24 -8.70
CA ASN A 516 -1.01 24.40 -9.83
C ASN A 516 -0.96 25.27 -11.10
N LYS A 517 0.19 25.29 -11.76
CA LYS A 517 0.34 25.87 -13.10
C LYS A 517 -0.01 24.80 -14.13
N LEU A 518 -0.93 25.11 -15.01
CA LEU A 518 -1.35 24.22 -16.09
C LEU A 518 -0.38 24.30 -17.28
N ASP A 519 -0.46 23.32 -18.17
CA ASP A 519 0.30 23.28 -19.43
C ASP A 519 0.10 24.53 -20.31
N ASN A 520 -1.10 25.11 -20.30
CA ASN A 520 -1.43 26.35 -20.98
C ASN A 520 -0.92 27.63 -20.27
N GLY A 521 -0.18 27.49 -19.17
CA GLY A 521 0.41 28.59 -18.40
C GLY A 521 -0.52 29.27 -17.40
N ALA A 522 -1.81 28.92 -17.37
CA ALA A 522 -2.77 29.44 -16.40
C ALA A 522 -2.63 28.73 -15.04
N TRP A 523 -3.15 29.37 -13.99
CA TRP A 523 -3.06 28.89 -12.62
C TRP A 523 -4.43 28.55 -12.05
N VAL A 524 -4.50 27.45 -11.32
CA VAL A 524 -5.66 27.06 -10.52
C VAL A 524 -5.17 26.67 -9.13
N THR A 525 -5.92 27.05 -8.09
CA THR A 525 -5.59 26.61 -6.73
C THR A 525 -5.89 25.12 -6.58
N ASP A 526 -5.05 24.44 -5.81
CA ASP A 526 -5.24 23.02 -5.47
C ASP A 526 -6.58 22.77 -4.76
N GLY A 527 -7.11 23.79 -4.07
CA GLY A 527 -8.39 23.70 -3.36
C GLY A 527 -9.62 23.43 -4.24
N PHE A 528 -9.49 23.54 -5.56
CA PHE A 528 -10.53 23.21 -6.53
C PHE A 528 -10.07 22.17 -7.56
N LEU A 529 -8.97 21.47 -7.27
CA LEU A 529 -8.38 20.48 -8.17
C LEU A 529 -8.19 19.16 -7.43
N GLU A 530 -8.92 18.13 -7.82
CA GLU A 530 -8.77 16.78 -7.28
C GLU A 530 -7.59 16.07 -7.95
N THR A 531 -6.46 16.03 -7.25
CA THR A 531 -5.21 15.38 -7.71
C THR A 531 -4.94 14.06 -6.96
N GLY A 532 -5.74 13.74 -5.94
CA GLY A 532 -5.52 12.59 -5.04
C GLY A 532 -4.46 12.83 -3.95
N SER A 533 -3.99 14.07 -3.79
CA SER A 533 -2.97 14.50 -2.82
C SER A 533 -3.33 15.87 -2.24
N ASN A 534 -2.98 16.13 -0.96
CA ASN A 534 -3.02 17.47 -0.34
C ASN A 534 -1.67 18.22 -0.47
N GLY A 535 -0.66 17.57 -1.06
CA GLY A 535 0.65 18.12 -1.36
C GLY A 535 0.94 18.19 -2.87
N PRO A 536 2.04 18.84 -3.28
CA PRO A 536 2.36 19.05 -4.69
C PRO A 536 2.52 17.72 -5.45
N VAL A 537 1.82 17.59 -6.58
CA VAL A 537 1.87 16.41 -7.48
C VAL A 537 2.72 16.62 -8.73
N ALA A 538 3.25 17.82 -8.91
CA ALA A 538 4.14 18.22 -9.99
C ALA A 538 5.36 18.97 -9.42
N PRO A 539 6.49 19.03 -10.14
CA PRO A 539 7.70 19.75 -9.71
C PRO A 539 7.42 21.21 -9.32
N ALA A 540 8.27 21.82 -8.50
CA ALA A 540 8.15 23.24 -8.18
C ALA A 540 8.41 24.12 -9.42
N CYS A 541 7.61 25.18 -9.60
CA CYS A 541 7.82 26.11 -10.71
C CYS A 541 9.16 26.86 -10.57
N GLY A 542 10.01 26.82 -11.60
CA GLY A 542 11.30 27.52 -11.65
C GLY A 542 12.52 26.69 -11.20
N GLY A 543 12.38 25.37 -11.10
CA GLY A 543 13.47 24.41 -10.90
C GLY A 543 14.15 23.97 -12.19
#